data_AF-A0A535TRQ0-F1
#
_entry.id   AF-A0A535TRQ0-F1
#
_cell.length_a   1.000
_cell.length_b   1.000
_cell.length_c   1.000
_cell.angle_alpha   90.00
_cell.angle_beta   90.00
_cell.angle_gamma   90.00
#
_symmetry.space_group_name_H-M   'P 1'
#
loop_
_entity.id
_entity.type
_entity.pdbx_description
1 polymer ?
#
loop_
_entity_poly.entity_id
_entity_poly.type
_entity_poly.pdbx_seq_one_letter_code
_entity_poly.pdbx_strand_id
1 'polypeptide(L)'
;MADPAETVAQQMDASTCLKEMIQAVLALPPRQQNAMICSLKERVDDLRQLIEAFKVYKMDIQAIQWPAGKAEKQLLYASLVPAKKTLRKSLGRTPFRKS
;
A
#
# COMPACT_ATOMS: atom_id res chain seq x y z
N MET A 1 -14.23 -21.36 20.52
CA MET A 1 -14.66 -20.06 21.05
C MET A 1 -13.42 -19.19 20.92
N ALA A 2 -13.35 -18.30 19.94
CA ALA A 2 -12.14 -17.51 19.70
C ALA A 2 -11.94 -16.54 20.87
N ASP A 3 -10.77 -16.58 21.48
CA ASP A 3 -10.42 -15.71 22.58
C ASP A 3 -10.44 -14.25 22.11
N PRO A 4 -11.16 -13.35 22.81
CA PRO A 4 -11.25 -11.95 22.42
C PRO A 4 -9.88 -11.25 22.40
N ALA A 5 -8.92 -11.74 23.21
CA ALA A 5 -7.54 -11.25 23.21
C ALA A 5 -6.80 -11.58 21.91
N GLU A 6 -7.03 -12.75 21.30
CA GLU A 6 -6.40 -13.16 20.05
C GLU A 6 -6.92 -12.33 18.87
N THR A 7 -8.21 -12.05 18.85
CA THR A 7 -8.86 -11.20 17.84
C THR A 7 -8.38 -9.74 17.90
N VAL A 8 -8.05 -9.23 19.09
CA VAL A 8 -7.52 -7.87 19.26
C VAL A 8 -6.06 -7.79 18.79
N ALA A 9 -5.22 -8.77 19.15
CA ALA A 9 -3.82 -8.81 18.71
C ALA A 9 -3.70 -8.87 17.17
N GLN A 10 -4.49 -9.74 16.52
CA GLN A 10 -4.50 -9.85 15.05
C GLN A 10 -4.87 -8.54 14.35
N GLN A 11 -5.83 -7.79 14.90
CA GLN A 11 -6.22 -6.49 14.34
C GLN A 11 -5.14 -5.41 14.54
N MET A 12 -4.42 -5.44 15.66
CA MET A 12 -3.30 -4.52 15.91
C MET A 12 -2.13 -4.79 14.96
N ASP A 13 -1.79 -6.06 14.72
CA ASP A 13 -0.76 -6.47 13.76
C ASP A 13 -1.13 -6.08 12.32
N ALA A 14 -2.37 -6.34 11.90
CA ALA A 14 -2.85 -5.98 10.57
C ALA A 14 -2.81 -4.45 10.34
N SER A 15 -3.23 -3.68 11.34
CA SER A 15 -3.21 -2.21 11.29
C SER A 15 -1.77 -1.67 11.20
N THR A 16 -0.84 -2.27 11.94
CA THR A 16 0.58 -1.92 11.91
C THR A 16 1.19 -2.24 10.55
N CYS A 17 0.93 -3.43 10.02
CA CYS A 17 1.41 -3.84 8.70
C CYS A 17 0.88 -2.91 7.58
N LEU A 18 -0.40 -2.54 7.62
CA LEU A 18 -1.01 -1.61 6.68
C LEU A 18 -0.35 -0.23 6.77
N LYS A 19 -0.10 0.26 7.99
CA LYS A 19 0.57 1.53 8.25
C LYS A 19 1.97 1.57 7.61
N GLU A 20 2.77 0.54 7.84
CA GLU A 20 4.12 0.43 7.28
C GLU A 20 4.13 0.34 5.76
N MET A 21 3.20 -0.45 5.18
CA MET A 21 3.04 -0.54 3.73
C MET A 21 2.74 0.84 3.13
N ILE A 22 1.83 1.61 3.74
CA ILE A 22 1.49 2.95 3.25
C ILE A 22 2.70 3.87 3.34
N GLN A 23 3.43 3.88 4.46
CA GLN A 23 4.65 4.70 4.57
C GLN A 23 5.70 4.33 3.51
N ALA A 24 5.87 3.04 3.24
CA ALA A 24 6.79 2.57 2.22
C ALA A 24 6.33 2.97 0.81
N VAL A 25 5.02 3.03 0.54
CA VAL A 25 4.44 3.55 -0.72
C VAL A 25 4.65 5.05 -0.85
N LEU A 26 4.46 5.81 0.22
CA LEU A 26 4.67 7.26 0.24
C LEU A 26 6.15 7.65 0.07
N ALA A 27 7.07 6.76 0.40
CA ALA A 27 8.51 6.95 0.18
C ALA A 27 8.95 6.66 -1.27
N LEU A 28 8.06 6.17 -2.13
CA LEU A 28 8.38 5.91 -3.54
C LEU A 28 8.45 7.22 -4.35
N PRO A 29 9.22 7.23 -5.45
CA PRO A 29 9.15 8.30 -6.44
C PRO A 29 7.70 8.47 -6.96
N PRO A 30 7.25 9.69 -7.33
CA PRO A 30 5.85 9.96 -7.68
C PRO A 30 5.24 9.01 -8.73
N ARG A 31 6.02 8.64 -9.76
CA ARG A 31 5.57 7.70 -10.80
C ARG A 31 5.39 6.27 -10.27
N GLN A 32 6.25 5.83 -9.37
CA GLN A 32 6.17 4.51 -8.73
C GLN A 32 5.07 4.48 -7.67
N GLN A 33 4.89 5.58 -6.94
CA GLN A 33 3.79 5.77 -6.00
C GLN A 33 2.44 5.67 -6.71
N ASN A 34 2.23 6.40 -7.81
CA ASN A 34 1.01 6.32 -8.60
C ASN A 34 0.76 4.91 -9.14
N ALA A 35 1.80 4.26 -9.68
CA ALA A 35 1.70 2.89 -10.17
C ALA A 35 1.24 1.94 -9.04
N MET A 36 1.88 2.05 -7.88
CA MET A 36 1.58 1.19 -6.74
C MET A 36 0.19 1.45 -6.16
N ILE A 37 -0.23 2.71 -6.03
CA ILE A 37 -1.58 3.07 -5.57
C ILE A 37 -2.63 2.52 -6.54
N CYS A 38 -2.46 2.70 -7.85
CA CYS A 38 -3.39 2.12 -8.82
C CYS A 38 -3.44 0.59 -8.74
N SER A 39 -2.27 -0.06 -8.62
CA SER A 39 -2.21 -1.52 -8.45
C SER A 39 -2.80 -2.00 -7.14
N LEU A 40 -2.74 -1.23 -6.05
CA LEU A 40 -3.37 -1.58 -4.77
C LEU A 40 -4.88 -1.48 -4.90
N LYS A 41 -5.39 -0.40 -5.50
CA LYS A 41 -6.84 -0.21 -5.73
C LYS A 41 -7.48 -1.33 -6.55
N GLU A 42 -6.73 -1.95 -7.47
CA GLU A 42 -7.20 -3.10 -8.27
C GLU A 42 -7.15 -4.44 -7.54
N ARG A 43 -6.38 -4.55 -6.44
CA ARG A 43 -6.12 -5.83 -5.75
C ARG A 43 -6.74 -5.94 -4.36
N VAL A 44 -7.13 -4.83 -3.75
CA VAL A 44 -7.81 -4.85 -2.46
C VAL A 44 -9.29 -5.14 -2.66
N ASP A 45 -9.85 -6.00 -1.83
CA ASP A 45 -11.29 -6.29 -1.81
C ASP A 45 -12.08 -5.08 -1.28
N ASP A 46 -11.54 -4.38 -0.27
CA ASP A 46 -12.17 -3.22 0.33
C ASP A 46 -11.44 -1.92 0.00
N LEU A 47 -11.85 -1.30 -1.11
CA LEU A 47 -11.29 -0.01 -1.55
C LEU A 47 -11.54 1.11 -0.53
N ARG A 48 -12.63 1.06 0.25
CA ARG A 48 -12.96 2.10 1.24
C ARG A 48 -11.93 2.08 2.36
N GLN A 49 -11.61 0.91 2.90
CA GLN A 49 -10.58 0.74 3.91
C GLN A 49 -9.22 1.25 3.44
N LEU A 50 -8.85 1.00 2.17
CA LEU A 50 -7.61 1.54 1.60
C LEU A 50 -7.64 3.08 1.54
N ILE A 51 -8.74 3.68 1.10
CA ILE A 51 -8.89 5.14 1.04
C ILE A 51 -8.77 5.75 2.44
N GLU A 52 -9.45 5.19 3.44
CA GLU A 52 -9.38 5.68 4.82
C GLU A 52 -7.97 5.58 5.39
N ALA A 53 -7.27 4.49 5.11
CA ALA A 53 -5.89 4.31 5.57
C ALA A 53 -4.94 5.36 4.95
N PHE A 54 -5.11 5.72 3.67
CA PHE A 54 -4.31 6.79 3.05
C PHE A 54 -4.73 8.20 3.49
N LYS A 55 -6.00 8.42 3.87
CA LYS A 55 -6.46 9.71 4.43
C LYS A 55 -5.75 10.08 5.72
N VAL A 56 -5.37 9.12 6.56
CA VAL A 56 -4.55 9.35 7.76
C VAL A 56 -3.24 10.08 7.41
N TYR A 57 -2.72 9.87 6.20
CA TYR A 57 -1.51 10.51 5.68
C TYR A 57 -1.79 11.74 4.81
N LYS A 58 -3.02 12.27 4.85
CA LYS A 58 -3.47 13.40 4.04
C LYS A 58 -3.32 13.18 2.52
N MET A 59 -3.36 11.92 2.07
CA MET A 59 -3.29 11.59 0.66
C MET A 59 -4.65 11.11 0.16
N ASP A 60 -5.26 11.85 -0.76
CA ASP A 60 -6.46 11.39 -1.47
C ASP A 60 -6.08 10.51 -2.65
N ILE A 61 -6.30 9.21 -2.51
CA ILE A 61 -6.03 8.21 -3.55
C ILE A 61 -7.21 8.00 -4.50
N GLN A 62 -8.34 8.68 -4.28
CA GLN A 62 -9.51 8.57 -5.16
C GLN A 62 -9.24 9.27 -6.49
N ALA A 63 -8.57 10.42 -6.45
CA ALA A 63 -8.13 11.16 -7.63
C ALA A 63 -7.04 10.44 -8.44
N ILE A 64 -6.33 9.47 -7.86
CA ILE A 64 -5.24 8.75 -8.53
C ILE A 64 -5.81 7.59 -9.35
N GLN A 65 -5.62 7.65 -10.66
CA GLN A 65 -6.14 6.67 -11.60
C GLN A 65 -5.07 6.28 -12.62
N TRP A 66 -5.25 5.12 -13.26
CA TRP A 66 -4.44 4.79 -14.43
C TRP A 66 -4.66 5.85 -15.52
N PRO A 67 -3.59 6.34 -16.17
CA PRO A 67 -3.74 7.26 -17.29
C PRO A 67 -4.50 6.60 -18.44
N ALA A 68 -5.31 7.38 -19.15
CA ALA A 68 -6.09 6.90 -20.29
C ALA A 68 -5.20 6.55 -21.50
N GLY A 69 -4.05 7.20 -21.64
CA GLY A 69 -3.09 6.95 -22.71
C GLY A 69 -2.43 5.57 -22.58
N LYS A 70 -2.51 4.75 -23.64
CA LYS A 70 -1.90 3.41 -23.69
C LYS A 70 -0.40 3.43 -23.39
N ALA A 71 0.34 4.41 -23.93
CA ALA A 71 1.77 4.55 -23.71
C ALA A 71 2.11 4.91 -22.25
N GLU A 72 1.43 5.90 -21.67
CA GLU A 72 1.62 6.28 -20.28
C GLU A 72 1.23 5.16 -19.30
N LYS A 73 0.15 4.43 -19.62
CA LYS A 73 -0.25 3.25 -18.85
C LYS A 73 0.88 2.22 -18.86
N GLN A 74 1.43 1.86 -20.02
CA GLN A 74 2.55 0.93 -20.09
C GLN A 74 3.79 1.39 -19.30
N LEU A 75 4.11 2.69 -19.33
CA LEU A 75 5.21 3.25 -18.54
C LEU A 75 4.97 3.14 -17.02
N LEU A 76 3.75 3.41 -16.56
CA LEU A 76 3.39 3.21 -15.15
C LEU A 76 3.41 1.72 -14.76
N TYR A 77 2.94 0.82 -15.64
CA TYR A 77 3.04 -0.62 -15.41
C TYR A 77 4.50 -1.09 -15.33
N ALA A 78 5.38 -0.59 -16.19
CA ALA A 78 6.82 -0.88 -16.12
C ALA A 78 7.43 -0.39 -14.79
N SER A 79 6.87 0.68 -14.21
CA SER A 79 7.29 1.23 -12.91
C SER A 79 6.83 0.38 -11.71
N LEU A 80 5.92 -0.59 -11.89
CA LEU A 80 5.50 -1.48 -10.80
C LEU A 80 6.61 -2.41 -10.33
N VAL A 81 7.42 -2.93 -11.25
CA VAL A 81 8.52 -3.85 -10.92
C VAL A 81 9.55 -3.18 -9.99
N PRO A 82 10.10 -1.98 -10.32
CA PRO A 82 10.98 -1.28 -9.41
C PRO A 82 10.26 -0.83 -8.13
N ALA A 83 8.99 -0.41 -8.19
CA ALA A 83 8.22 -0.04 -7.00
C ALA A 83 8.13 -1.20 -5.99
N LYS A 84 7.75 -2.40 -6.47
CA LYS A 84 7.69 -3.62 -5.64
C LYS A 84 9.04 -4.03 -5.08
N LYS A 85 10.12 -3.81 -5.84
CA LYS A 85 11.49 -4.10 -5.38
C LYS A 85 11.89 -3.15 -4.25
N THR A 86 11.57 -1.87 -4.38
CA THR A 86 11.81 -0.87 -3.33
C THR A 86 10.99 -1.19 -2.08
N LEU A 87 9.70 -1.49 -2.22
CA LEU A 87 8.85 -1.91 -1.10
C LEU A 87 9.41 -3.14 -0.38
N ARG A 88 9.83 -4.17 -1.12
CA ARG A 88 10.46 -5.36 -0.51
C ARG A 88 11.71 -5.03 0.29
N LYS A 89 12.53 -4.07 -0.17
CA LYS A 89 13.71 -3.61 0.58
C LYS A 89 13.34 -2.80 1.81
N SER A 90 12.31 -1.96 1.72
CA SER A 90 11.86 -1.12 2.83
C SER A 90 11.18 -1.96 3.91
N LEU A 91 10.23 -2.82 3.53
CA LEU A 91 9.49 -3.69 4.44
C LEU A 91 10.34 -4.86 4.95
N GLY A 92 11.31 -5.34 4.17
CA GLY A 92 12.27 -6.36 4.63
C GLY A 92 13.33 -5.82 5.60
N ARG A 93 13.42 -4.49 5.76
CA ARG A 93 14.29 -3.84 6.75
C ARG A 93 13.57 -3.45 8.04
N THR A 94 12.24 -3.41 8.05
CA THR A 94 11.54 -3.29 9.33
C THR A 94 11.69 -4.63 10.05
N PRO A 95 12.31 -4.70 11.24
CA PRO A 95 12.20 -5.89 12.05
C PRO A 95 10.70 -6.06 12.35
N PHE A 96 10.06 -7.05 11.74
CA PHE A 96 8.88 -7.69 12.31
C PHE A 96 9.31 -8.17 13.69
N ARG A 97 9.19 -7.27 14.68
CA ARG A 97 9.63 -7.52 16.04
C ARG A 97 8.60 -8.47 16.62
N LYS A 98 8.96 -9.76 16.60
CA LYS A 98 8.33 -10.78 17.44
C LYS A 98 8.26 -10.22 18.86
N SER A 99 7.05 -10.06 19.37
CA SER A 99 6.77 -9.96 20.79
C SER A 99 5.55 -10.80 21.08
#